data_AF-A0A2D5ERZ3-F1
#
_entry.id   AF-A0A2D5ERZ3-F1
#
_cell.length_a   1.000
_cell.length_b   1.000
_cell.length_c   1.000
_cell.angle_alpha   90.00
_cell.angle_beta   90.00
_cell.angle_gamma   90.00
#
_symmetry.space_group_name_H-M   'P 1'
#
loop_
_entity.id
_entity.type
_entity.pdbx_description
1 polymer ?
#
loop_
_entity_poly.entity_id
_entity_poly.type
_entity_poly.pdbx_seq_one_letter_code
_entity_poly.pdbx_strand_id
1 'polypeptide(L)'
;DALGLDEQTVSLAITFLDADRDAQLDMLVTNSVDPMLRDYDPPRPLNLFDLPEPAHEGDRRMFHFMHDGWHDAANGGPNVLYRGEGGAFVREEGAAWGLTETHWSLAVSTADFDLDGWTDLYVASDFGPDDLYLNRPAPGGGRRFEHVVGEAYGDIGRDTYKGMNASVADFDRNGHPDVYVSNVHHSLQAEGSLLWMVSRGEDGALRFEDRATQLGVLNPRRFGWGAGVGDLDGDGWVDLVQANGMVDDRLDPMGYERKDYWYVNHKLMQSGPEVHTYADMWGDIRGRTIYPNEARRLYLNLGGRGSRFFADVAGVVGVDDPDNSRGVVVADLDDDGDLDLVVTNQHGPTSIYRSDLMQRPEAPSWVGMRLVGDGAQTHRSAVGTRVVLAYEEDGERVEQWGEVGVLGGFGAGRDPRLHFGLGAHAGPVEATIFWLGAEPETVTLEAGRYHVVEQGVGARAVPDRRAREAHADREASAGDRTSPNALPSANVPSPDVPSADVPSADVPSPTLPSPNVPSPALPSPALPSPEAAR
;
A
#
# COMPACT_ATOMS: atom_id res chain seq x y z
N ASP A 1 -0.56 -24.39 9.43
CA ASP A 1 -1.33 -25.66 9.57
C ASP A 1 -2.80 -25.44 9.94
N ALA A 2 -3.15 -25.10 11.20
CA ALA A 2 -4.56 -25.06 11.63
C ALA A 2 -5.46 -24.04 10.90
N LEU A 3 -4.86 -22.98 10.32
CA LEU A 3 -5.55 -21.98 9.50
C LEU A 3 -5.51 -22.30 8.00
N GLY A 4 -4.85 -23.38 7.57
CA GLY A 4 -4.64 -23.69 6.14
C GLY A 4 -3.59 -22.82 5.44
N LEU A 5 -2.78 -22.09 6.21
CA LEU A 5 -1.66 -21.27 5.73
C LEU A 5 -0.33 -21.93 6.09
N ASP A 6 0.04 -22.98 5.38
CA ASP A 6 1.25 -23.79 5.60
C ASP A 6 2.25 -23.76 4.44
N GLU A 7 1.87 -23.15 3.31
CA GLU A 7 2.76 -23.01 2.15
C GLU A 7 3.75 -21.84 2.32
N GLN A 8 4.97 -22.06 1.84
CA GLN A 8 5.99 -21.03 1.77
C GLN A 8 5.72 -20.12 0.57
N THR A 9 5.71 -18.82 0.80
CA THR A 9 5.54 -17.82 -0.26
C THR A 9 6.45 -16.60 -0.05
N VAL A 10 6.67 -15.79 -1.10
CA VAL A 10 7.40 -14.52 -1.02
C VAL A 10 6.48 -13.41 -1.54
N SER A 11 5.79 -12.77 -0.59
CA SER A 11 4.73 -11.80 -0.86
C SER A 11 5.01 -10.47 -0.15
N LEU A 12 4.65 -9.38 -0.80
CA LEU A 12 4.67 -8.03 -0.23
C LEU A 12 3.28 -7.45 0.04
N ALA A 13 2.21 -8.08 -0.46
CA ALA A 13 0.84 -7.63 -0.26
C ALA A 13 -0.18 -8.76 -0.12
N ILE A 14 -1.15 -8.53 0.77
CA ILE A 14 -2.26 -9.44 1.08
C ILE A 14 -3.56 -8.65 1.24
N THR A 15 -4.62 -8.99 0.52
CA THR A 15 -5.94 -8.35 0.72
C THR A 15 -7.00 -9.39 1.08
N PHE A 16 -8.11 -8.91 1.62
CA PHE A 16 -9.29 -9.71 1.90
C PHE A 16 -10.46 -9.21 1.07
N LEU A 17 -11.28 -10.14 0.60
CA LEU A 17 -12.48 -9.91 -0.19
C LEU A 17 -13.45 -11.07 0.01
N ASP A 18 -14.68 -10.93 -0.46
CA ASP A 18 -15.60 -12.06 -0.59
C ASP A 18 -15.85 -12.25 -2.10
N ALA A 19 -15.08 -13.15 -2.72
CA ALA A 19 -14.98 -13.24 -4.18
C ALA A 19 -16.17 -13.99 -4.80
N ASP A 20 -16.83 -14.86 -4.04
CA ASP A 20 -17.97 -15.66 -4.47
C ASP A 20 -19.31 -15.35 -3.76
N ARG A 21 -19.31 -14.37 -2.85
CA ARG A 21 -20.46 -13.90 -2.05
C ARG A 21 -21.03 -14.99 -1.15
N ASP A 22 -20.16 -15.74 -0.48
CA ASP A 22 -20.54 -16.75 0.50
C ASP A 22 -20.59 -16.21 1.95
N ALA A 23 -20.36 -14.90 2.11
CA ALA A 23 -20.26 -14.19 3.39
C ALA A 23 -19.09 -14.66 4.27
N GLN A 24 -18.08 -15.31 3.69
CA GLN A 24 -16.75 -15.50 4.27
C GLN A 24 -15.76 -14.53 3.62
N LEU A 25 -14.68 -14.21 4.35
CA LEU A 25 -13.57 -13.50 3.74
C LEU A 25 -12.60 -14.50 3.14
N ASP A 26 -12.37 -14.36 1.85
CA ASP A 26 -11.23 -14.89 1.12
C ASP A 26 -10.01 -13.99 1.33
N MET A 27 -8.83 -14.55 1.10
CA MET A 27 -7.57 -13.85 1.15
C MET A 27 -6.82 -14.01 -0.17
N LEU A 28 -6.44 -12.91 -0.79
CA LEU A 28 -5.56 -12.91 -1.95
C LEU A 28 -4.14 -12.57 -1.51
N VAL A 29 -3.20 -13.46 -1.80
CA VAL A 29 -1.77 -13.26 -1.58
C VAL A 29 -1.12 -12.99 -2.93
N THR A 30 -0.49 -11.82 -3.07
CA THR A 30 0.22 -11.47 -4.31
C THR A 30 1.73 -11.64 -4.14
N ASN A 31 2.36 -12.30 -5.10
CA ASN A 31 3.76 -12.66 -5.02
C ASN A 31 4.65 -11.70 -5.80
N SER A 32 5.83 -11.43 -5.25
CA SER A 32 6.82 -10.56 -5.86
C SER A 32 8.05 -11.33 -6.34
N VAL A 33 8.24 -12.56 -5.85
CA VAL A 33 9.32 -13.46 -6.25
C VAL A 33 8.78 -14.90 -6.24
N ASP A 34 9.14 -15.71 -7.24
CA ASP A 34 8.76 -17.13 -7.27
C ASP A 34 9.21 -17.82 -5.96
N PRO A 35 8.27 -18.41 -5.20
CA PRO A 35 8.62 -19.05 -3.93
C PRO A 35 9.37 -20.37 -4.09
N MET A 36 9.55 -20.85 -5.32
CA MET A 36 10.19 -22.12 -5.63
C MET A 36 11.42 -21.96 -6.54
N LEU A 37 12.51 -22.64 -6.15
CA LEU A 37 13.70 -22.85 -6.95
C LEU A 37 13.48 -24.00 -7.94
N ARG A 38 12.90 -23.67 -9.09
CA ARG A 38 12.43 -24.65 -10.08
C ARG A 38 13.55 -25.41 -10.80
N ASP A 39 14.76 -24.86 -10.84
CA ASP A 39 15.91 -25.50 -11.49
C ASP A 39 16.62 -26.54 -10.62
N TYR A 40 16.12 -26.77 -9.41
CA TYR A 40 16.55 -27.88 -8.57
C TYR A 40 15.72 -29.12 -8.91
N ASP A 41 16.35 -30.30 -8.82
CA ASP A 41 15.68 -31.59 -8.99
C ASP A 41 15.77 -32.40 -7.68
N PRO A 42 14.66 -32.56 -6.93
CA PRO A 42 13.35 -31.92 -7.16
C PRO A 42 13.39 -30.41 -6.84
N PRO A 43 12.41 -29.62 -7.31
CA PRO A 43 12.28 -28.20 -6.95
C PRO A 43 12.29 -27.99 -5.44
N ARG A 44 12.90 -26.89 -5.00
CA ARG A 44 13.06 -26.59 -3.56
C ARG A 44 12.43 -25.25 -3.22
N PRO A 45 11.91 -25.04 -2.01
CA PRO A 45 11.44 -23.72 -1.59
C PRO A 45 12.59 -22.69 -1.54
N LEU A 46 12.32 -21.46 -1.95
CA LEU A 46 13.25 -20.33 -1.86
C LEU A 46 13.21 -19.69 -0.47
N ASN A 47 14.25 -19.90 0.32
CA ASN A 47 14.46 -19.17 1.58
C ASN A 47 15.52 -18.07 1.38
N LEU A 48 15.10 -16.81 1.36
CA LEU A 48 15.99 -15.65 1.17
C LEU A 48 17.06 -15.50 2.27
N PHE A 49 16.87 -16.15 3.41
CA PHE A 49 17.79 -16.10 4.56
C PHE A 49 18.64 -17.37 4.72
N ASP A 50 18.37 -18.40 3.93
CA ASP A 50 19.09 -19.69 3.95
C ASP A 50 19.15 -20.26 2.54
N LEU A 51 20.02 -19.67 1.73
CA LEU A 51 20.18 -20.04 0.33
C LEU A 51 20.87 -21.41 0.19
N PRO A 52 20.41 -22.30 -0.70
CA PRO A 52 21.05 -23.59 -0.95
C PRO A 52 22.54 -23.49 -1.29
N GLU A 53 23.32 -24.43 -0.77
CA GLU A 53 24.74 -24.60 -1.12
C GLU A 53 24.91 -25.10 -2.57
N PRO A 54 26.01 -24.71 -3.25
CA PRO A 54 26.38 -25.25 -4.56
C PRO A 54 26.40 -26.79 -4.57
N ALA A 55 25.73 -27.42 -5.53
CA ALA A 55 25.70 -28.88 -5.63
C ALA A 55 27.01 -29.48 -6.18
N HIS A 56 27.79 -28.68 -6.89
CA HIS A 56 29.12 -29.02 -7.40
C HIS A 56 29.98 -27.76 -7.56
N GLU A 57 31.30 -27.95 -7.71
CA GLU A 57 32.21 -26.84 -8.02
C GLU A 57 31.76 -26.14 -9.31
N GLY A 58 31.64 -24.81 -9.26
CA GLY A 58 31.15 -24.02 -10.38
C GLY A 58 29.63 -24.10 -10.63
N ASP A 59 28.85 -24.65 -9.70
CA ASP A 59 27.38 -24.54 -9.74
C ASP A 59 26.97 -23.06 -9.61
N ARG A 60 26.57 -22.48 -10.74
CA ARG A 60 26.08 -21.09 -10.85
C ARG A 60 24.56 -21.05 -11.04
N ARG A 61 23.84 -22.12 -10.69
CA ARG A 61 22.37 -22.10 -10.76
C ARG A 61 21.86 -20.98 -9.88
N MET A 62 21.12 -20.08 -10.50
CA MET A 62 20.61 -18.90 -9.84
C MET A 62 19.36 -19.24 -9.05
N PHE A 63 19.02 -18.34 -8.13
CA PHE A 63 17.72 -18.35 -7.47
C PHE A 63 16.64 -17.61 -8.26
N HIS A 64 16.90 -17.25 -9.54
CA HIS A 64 16.00 -16.49 -10.44
C HIS A 64 15.22 -15.35 -9.75
N PHE A 65 15.87 -14.69 -8.79
CA PHE A 65 15.21 -13.74 -7.88
C PHE A 65 15.09 -12.33 -8.47
N MET A 66 15.89 -12.00 -9.50
CA MET A 66 15.70 -10.78 -10.28
C MET A 66 14.93 -11.07 -11.54
N HIS A 67 14.13 -10.11 -11.98
CA HIS A 67 13.42 -10.18 -13.25
C HIS A 67 14.38 -10.29 -14.44
N ASP A 68 13.98 -11.06 -15.45
CA ASP A 68 14.76 -11.20 -16.68
C ASP A 68 14.59 -9.98 -17.61
N GLY A 69 13.56 -9.16 -17.38
CA GLY A 69 13.26 -7.95 -18.14
C GLY A 69 12.88 -6.76 -17.25
N TRP A 70 13.45 -5.59 -17.54
CA TRP A 70 13.19 -4.35 -16.80
C TRP A 70 11.82 -3.68 -17.11
N HIS A 71 11.02 -4.30 -17.98
CA HIS A 71 9.75 -3.77 -18.48
C HIS A 71 8.63 -4.82 -18.58
N ASP A 72 8.93 -6.10 -18.33
CA ASP A 72 7.96 -7.18 -18.44
C ASP A 72 8.42 -8.37 -17.59
N ALA A 73 8.52 -8.13 -16.29
CA ALA A 73 8.96 -9.09 -15.30
C ALA A 73 7.85 -10.11 -15.04
N ALA A 74 8.06 -11.37 -15.42
CA ALA A 74 7.07 -12.45 -15.27
C ALA A 74 7.61 -13.63 -14.41
N ASN A 75 8.44 -13.34 -13.41
CA ASN A 75 9.03 -14.33 -12.50
C ASN A 75 8.71 -14.05 -11.03
N GLY A 76 7.66 -13.27 -10.75
CA GLY A 76 7.14 -13.02 -9.40
C GLY A 76 6.44 -14.24 -8.79
N GLY A 77 6.14 -15.26 -9.60
CA GLY A 77 5.33 -16.41 -9.20
C GLY A 77 3.83 -16.12 -9.26
N PRO A 78 2.97 -17.15 -9.20
CA PRO A 78 1.52 -16.96 -9.31
C PRO A 78 0.96 -16.30 -8.05
N ASN A 79 -0.02 -15.41 -8.25
CA ASN A 79 -0.86 -14.92 -7.16
C ASN A 79 -1.82 -16.05 -6.72
N VAL A 80 -2.10 -16.12 -5.41
CA VAL A 80 -2.84 -17.25 -4.82
C VAL A 80 -4.05 -16.74 -4.07
N LEU A 81 -5.22 -17.30 -4.40
CA LEU A 81 -6.44 -17.06 -3.65
C LEU A 81 -6.60 -18.15 -2.58
N TYR A 82 -6.95 -17.75 -1.38
CA TYR A 82 -7.28 -18.61 -0.27
C TYR A 82 -8.75 -18.38 0.06
N ARG A 83 -9.59 -19.38 -0.22
CA ARG A 83 -11.03 -19.30 0.05
C ARG A 83 -11.30 -19.46 1.54
N GLY A 84 -12.14 -18.58 2.10
CA GLY A 84 -12.52 -18.62 3.50
C GLY A 84 -13.46 -19.78 3.82
N GLU A 85 -13.20 -20.52 4.89
CA GLU A 85 -14.07 -21.61 5.36
C GLU A 85 -14.24 -21.57 6.89
N GLY A 86 -15.07 -20.64 7.39
CA GLY A 86 -15.53 -20.68 8.79
C GLY A 86 -14.42 -20.58 9.83
N GLY A 87 -13.38 -19.80 9.54
CA GLY A 87 -12.22 -19.56 10.42
C GLY A 87 -10.92 -20.25 9.99
N ALA A 88 -10.92 -20.95 8.86
CA ALA A 88 -9.72 -21.43 8.17
C ALA A 88 -9.73 -20.99 6.70
N PHE A 89 -8.62 -21.24 6.01
CA PHE A 89 -8.46 -20.93 4.59
C PHE A 89 -8.15 -22.21 3.80
N VAL A 90 -8.71 -22.31 2.60
CA VAL A 90 -8.39 -23.36 1.63
C VAL A 90 -7.72 -22.73 0.43
N ARG A 91 -6.50 -23.17 0.13
CA ARG A 91 -5.78 -22.67 -1.04
C ARG A 91 -6.48 -23.09 -2.32
N GLU A 92 -6.75 -22.11 -3.17
CA GLU A 92 -7.24 -22.29 -4.52
C GLU A 92 -6.09 -22.00 -5.51
N GLU A 93 -6.04 -22.74 -6.61
CA GLU A 93 -5.09 -22.44 -7.69
C GLU A 93 -5.50 -21.12 -8.36
N GLY A 94 -4.64 -20.09 -8.32
CA GLY A 94 -4.94 -18.78 -8.90
C GLY A 94 -5.39 -18.86 -10.37
N ALA A 95 -4.79 -19.74 -11.16
CA ALA A 95 -5.17 -19.99 -12.55
C ALA A 95 -6.62 -20.49 -12.71
N ALA A 96 -7.17 -21.26 -11.74
CA ALA A 96 -8.57 -21.67 -11.76
C ALA A 96 -9.52 -20.47 -11.61
N TRP A 97 -9.06 -19.45 -10.89
CA TRP A 97 -9.74 -18.17 -10.73
C TRP A 97 -9.39 -17.15 -11.82
N GLY A 98 -8.53 -17.47 -12.80
CA GLY A 98 -8.12 -16.54 -13.85
C GLY A 98 -6.98 -15.58 -13.46
N LEU A 99 -6.36 -15.77 -12.31
CA LEU A 99 -5.17 -15.06 -11.85
C LEU A 99 -3.91 -15.75 -12.39
N THR A 100 -3.64 -15.58 -13.69
CA THR A 100 -2.55 -16.27 -14.39
C THR A 100 -1.25 -15.48 -14.48
N GLU A 101 -1.30 -14.18 -14.22
CA GLU A 101 -0.11 -13.33 -14.32
C GLU A 101 0.85 -13.63 -13.17
N THR A 102 2.13 -13.39 -13.46
CA THR A 102 3.25 -13.70 -12.56
C THR A 102 4.19 -12.50 -12.43
N HIS A 103 3.62 -11.30 -12.55
CA HIS A 103 4.35 -10.04 -12.38
C HIS A 103 4.81 -9.85 -10.94
N TRP A 104 5.75 -8.93 -10.72
CA TRP A 104 6.22 -8.60 -9.38
C TRP A 104 5.19 -7.73 -8.66
N SER A 105 4.18 -8.38 -8.11
CA SER A 105 3.07 -7.69 -7.47
C SER A 105 3.54 -7.05 -6.16
N LEU A 106 3.41 -5.72 -6.04
CA LEU A 106 3.83 -4.96 -4.85
C LEU A 106 2.66 -4.50 -3.99
N ALA A 107 1.51 -4.23 -4.60
CA ALA A 107 0.30 -3.83 -3.90
C ALA A 107 -0.94 -4.39 -4.60
N VAL A 108 -2.01 -4.56 -3.83
CA VAL A 108 -3.31 -4.96 -4.36
C VAL A 108 -4.40 -4.13 -3.68
N SER A 109 -5.36 -3.68 -4.49
CA SER A 109 -6.57 -3.01 -4.07
C SER A 109 -7.81 -3.72 -4.59
N THR A 110 -8.91 -3.57 -3.87
CA THR A 110 -10.23 -4.11 -4.20
C THR A 110 -11.21 -2.96 -4.38
N ALA A 111 -12.06 -3.05 -5.39
CA ALA A 111 -13.18 -2.12 -5.62
C ALA A 111 -14.20 -2.78 -6.54
N ASP A 112 -15.45 -2.31 -6.55
CA ASP A 112 -16.41 -2.64 -7.61
C ASP A 112 -16.25 -1.64 -8.79
N PHE A 113 -15.29 -1.91 -9.70
CA PHE A 113 -14.88 -0.95 -10.73
C PHE A 113 -15.96 -0.72 -11.79
N ASP A 114 -16.72 -1.76 -12.13
CA ASP A 114 -17.77 -1.67 -13.15
C ASP A 114 -19.20 -1.51 -12.58
N LEU A 115 -19.30 -1.42 -11.26
CA LEU A 115 -20.52 -1.19 -10.48
C LEU A 115 -21.54 -2.31 -10.64
N ASP A 116 -21.10 -3.56 -10.88
CA ASP A 116 -21.94 -4.76 -10.97
C ASP A 116 -22.19 -5.44 -9.60
N GLY A 117 -21.60 -4.86 -8.55
CA GLY A 117 -21.68 -5.28 -7.16
C GLY A 117 -20.69 -6.36 -6.77
N TRP A 118 -19.86 -6.87 -7.68
CA TRP A 118 -18.83 -7.87 -7.36
C TRP A 118 -17.49 -7.17 -7.13
N THR A 119 -16.71 -7.69 -6.19
CA THR A 119 -15.39 -7.14 -5.92
C THR A 119 -14.42 -7.50 -7.04
N ASP A 120 -13.85 -6.48 -7.67
CA ASP A 120 -12.78 -6.55 -8.67
C ASP A 120 -11.41 -6.31 -8.01
N LEU A 121 -10.34 -6.52 -8.76
CA LEU A 121 -8.96 -6.40 -8.27
C LEU A 121 -8.14 -5.44 -9.15
N TYR A 122 -7.32 -4.62 -8.51
CA TYR A 122 -6.22 -3.90 -9.15
C TYR A 122 -4.91 -4.32 -8.48
N VAL A 123 -3.95 -4.84 -9.24
CA VAL A 123 -2.65 -5.28 -8.76
C VAL A 123 -1.57 -4.38 -9.37
N ALA A 124 -0.87 -3.63 -8.51
CA ALA A 124 0.26 -2.81 -8.91
C ALA A 124 1.53 -3.67 -8.96
N SER A 125 2.23 -3.61 -10.08
CA SER A 125 3.37 -4.49 -10.37
C SER A 125 4.63 -3.69 -10.69
N ASP A 126 5.73 -4.05 -10.04
CA ASP A 126 7.03 -3.50 -10.40
C ASP A 126 7.64 -4.25 -11.58
N PHE A 127 8.42 -3.55 -12.39
CA PHE A 127 9.03 -4.11 -13.59
C PHE A 127 8.10 -4.82 -14.59
N GLY A 128 6.80 -4.59 -14.56
CA GLY A 128 5.79 -5.09 -15.50
C GLY A 128 4.55 -4.20 -15.47
N PRO A 129 3.56 -4.40 -16.36
CA PRO A 129 2.33 -3.63 -16.33
C PRO A 129 1.51 -3.93 -15.08
N ASP A 130 0.67 -2.99 -14.68
CA ASP A 130 -0.33 -3.21 -13.63
C ASP A 130 -1.49 -4.07 -14.18
N ASP A 131 -2.02 -4.97 -13.34
CA ASP A 131 -3.05 -5.92 -13.71
C ASP A 131 -4.42 -5.52 -13.14
N LEU A 132 -5.42 -5.34 -14.01
CA LEU A 132 -6.81 -5.14 -13.64
C LEU A 132 -7.60 -6.43 -13.88
N TYR A 133 -8.33 -6.89 -12.87
CA TYR A 133 -9.19 -8.06 -12.99
C TYR A 133 -10.62 -7.73 -12.63
N LEU A 134 -11.53 -7.95 -13.58
CA LEU A 134 -12.96 -7.89 -13.30
C LEU A 134 -13.46 -9.26 -12.86
N ASN A 135 -14.18 -9.32 -11.76
CA ASN A 135 -14.83 -10.54 -11.33
C ASN A 135 -16.00 -10.81 -12.27
N ARG A 136 -16.05 -11.97 -12.92
CA ARG A 136 -17.02 -12.32 -13.97
C ARG A 136 -17.63 -13.71 -13.76
N PRO A 137 -18.86 -13.95 -14.28
CA PRO A 137 -19.42 -15.29 -14.32
C PRO A 137 -18.49 -16.27 -15.06
N ALA A 138 -18.17 -17.40 -14.44
CA ALA A 138 -17.35 -18.43 -15.05
C ALA A 138 -18.17 -19.37 -15.96
N PRO A 139 -17.60 -19.87 -17.08
CA PRO A 139 -18.23 -20.94 -17.86
C PRO A 139 -18.44 -22.19 -16.99
N GLY A 140 -19.69 -22.63 -16.84
CA GLY A 140 -20.04 -23.77 -15.98
C GLY A 140 -20.59 -23.39 -14.60
N GLY A 141 -20.69 -22.10 -14.29
CA GLY A 141 -21.22 -21.58 -13.03
C GLY A 141 -20.11 -21.07 -12.10
N GLY A 142 -20.49 -20.28 -11.08
CA GLY A 142 -19.54 -19.61 -10.18
C GLY A 142 -18.93 -18.34 -10.78
N ARG A 143 -17.79 -17.94 -10.22
CA ARG A 143 -17.06 -16.71 -10.56
C ARG A 143 -15.62 -17.01 -10.95
N ARG A 144 -15.03 -16.11 -11.75
CA ARG A 144 -13.60 -16.05 -12.05
C ARG A 144 -13.21 -14.62 -12.36
N PHE A 145 -11.95 -14.27 -12.17
CA PHE A 145 -11.35 -13.04 -12.60
C PHE A 145 -11.02 -13.08 -14.11
N GLU A 146 -11.42 -12.02 -14.82
CA GLU A 146 -11.06 -11.75 -16.20
C GLU A 146 -10.01 -10.63 -16.21
N HIS A 147 -8.81 -10.96 -16.70
CA HIS A 147 -7.75 -9.98 -16.88
C HIS A 147 -8.12 -8.99 -18.01
N VAL A 148 -8.17 -7.70 -17.68
CA VAL A 148 -8.46 -6.61 -18.62
C VAL A 148 -7.16 -6.00 -19.11
N VAL A 149 -6.98 -6.01 -20.44
CA VAL A 149 -5.80 -5.46 -21.10
C VAL A 149 -6.25 -4.52 -22.21
N GLY A 150 -5.73 -3.29 -22.21
CA GLY A 150 -5.99 -2.30 -23.24
C GLY A 150 -5.29 -2.59 -24.57
N GLU A 151 -5.57 -1.75 -25.57
CA GLU A 151 -5.06 -1.95 -26.94
C GLU A 151 -3.79 -1.15 -27.22
N ALA A 152 -3.62 0.00 -26.57
CA ALA A 152 -2.51 0.91 -26.79
C ALA A 152 -1.50 0.89 -25.64
N TYR A 153 -0.28 1.38 -25.92
CA TYR A 153 0.69 1.68 -24.88
C TYR A 153 0.16 2.83 -24.02
N GLY A 154 0.24 2.68 -22.70
CA GLY A 154 -0.35 3.61 -21.74
C GLY A 154 -1.80 3.30 -21.37
N ASP A 155 -2.40 2.26 -21.94
CA ASP A 155 -3.66 1.72 -21.41
C ASP A 155 -3.37 0.75 -20.25
N ILE A 156 -4.38 0.47 -19.42
CA ILE A 156 -4.30 -0.55 -18.36
C ILE A 156 -3.82 -1.91 -18.91
N GLY A 157 -2.94 -2.60 -18.18
CA GLY A 157 -2.26 -3.82 -18.65
C GLY A 157 -1.18 -3.60 -19.72
N ARG A 158 -0.92 -2.35 -20.12
CA ARG A 158 0.14 -1.92 -21.06
C ARG A 158 0.74 -0.57 -20.66
N ASP A 159 0.66 -0.24 -19.38
CA ASP A 159 1.01 1.04 -18.80
C ASP A 159 2.50 1.12 -18.45
N THR A 160 2.87 2.06 -17.57
CA THR A 160 4.27 2.25 -17.19
C THR A 160 4.68 1.23 -16.14
N TYR A 161 5.72 0.45 -16.45
CA TYR A 161 6.07 -0.82 -15.83
C TYR A 161 6.62 -0.79 -14.38
N LYS A 162 6.10 0.02 -13.44
CA LYS A 162 6.75 0.34 -12.15
C LYS A 162 5.79 0.57 -10.97
N GLY A 163 4.58 0.00 -11.00
CA GLY A 163 3.55 0.18 -9.98
C GLY A 163 4.01 -0.30 -8.60
N MET A 164 4.03 0.59 -7.61
CA MET A 164 4.41 0.23 -6.24
C MET A 164 3.24 0.22 -5.25
N ASN A 165 2.19 0.97 -5.55
CA ASN A 165 1.04 1.22 -4.69
C ASN A 165 -0.23 1.19 -5.52
N ALA A 166 -1.36 0.81 -4.93
CA ALA A 166 -2.68 1.07 -5.49
C ALA A 166 -3.58 1.64 -4.38
N SER A 167 -4.06 2.86 -4.54
CA SER A 167 -5.01 3.49 -3.62
C SER A 167 -6.28 3.88 -4.37
N VAL A 168 -7.43 3.37 -3.91
CA VAL A 168 -8.74 3.62 -4.54
C VAL A 168 -9.50 4.74 -3.82
N ALA A 169 -10.11 5.64 -4.59
CA ALA A 169 -11.06 6.67 -4.15
C ALA A 169 -11.85 7.21 -5.34
N ASP A 170 -12.91 7.97 -5.13
CA ASP A 170 -13.60 8.75 -6.18
C ASP A 170 -13.08 10.20 -6.13
N PHE A 171 -12.06 10.52 -6.93
CA PHE A 171 -11.36 11.82 -6.85
C PHE A 171 -12.09 12.94 -7.57
N ASP A 172 -12.95 12.64 -8.55
CA ASP A 172 -13.71 13.63 -9.30
C ASP A 172 -15.22 13.65 -8.99
N ARG A 173 -15.65 12.85 -8.00
CA ARG A 173 -17.05 12.69 -7.55
C ARG A 173 -17.98 12.23 -8.67
N ASN A 174 -17.50 11.36 -9.57
CA ASN A 174 -18.30 10.83 -10.66
C ASN A 174 -19.03 9.52 -10.29
N GLY A 175 -18.80 8.98 -9.09
CA GLY A 175 -19.40 7.75 -8.59
C GLY A 175 -18.68 6.47 -9.01
N HIS A 176 -17.54 6.58 -9.71
CA HIS A 176 -16.67 5.47 -10.08
C HIS A 176 -15.37 5.49 -9.25
N PRO A 177 -14.85 4.32 -8.87
CA PRO A 177 -13.59 4.22 -8.16
C PRO A 177 -12.40 4.47 -9.10
N ASP A 178 -11.66 5.54 -8.85
CA ASP A 178 -10.38 5.86 -9.46
C ASP A 178 -9.22 5.16 -8.74
N VAL A 179 -8.06 5.06 -9.40
CA VAL A 179 -6.87 4.41 -8.83
C VAL A 179 -5.66 5.32 -8.91
N TYR A 180 -5.07 5.64 -7.76
CA TYR A 180 -3.76 6.27 -7.67
C TYR A 180 -2.65 5.23 -7.53
N VAL A 181 -1.66 5.29 -8.43
CA VAL A 181 -0.53 4.37 -8.47
C VAL A 181 0.77 5.16 -8.31
N SER A 182 1.53 4.85 -7.26
CA SER A 182 2.84 5.46 -7.08
C SER A 182 3.88 4.78 -7.96
N ASN A 183 4.72 5.57 -8.61
CA ASN A 183 5.87 5.10 -9.40
C ASN A 183 7.13 5.92 -9.09
N VAL A 184 8.21 5.57 -9.79
CA VAL A 184 9.47 6.31 -9.80
C VAL A 184 9.43 7.45 -10.82
N HIS A 185 9.98 8.61 -10.46
CA HIS A 185 10.22 9.71 -11.39
C HIS A 185 11.62 10.28 -11.21
N HIS A 186 12.58 9.74 -11.95
CA HIS A 186 13.93 10.24 -12.08
C HIS A 186 14.35 10.49 -13.54
N SER A 187 15.41 11.26 -13.76
CA SER A 187 16.01 11.49 -15.09
C SER A 187 16.36 10.21 -15.87
N LEU A 188 16.60 9.08 -15.19
CA LEU A 188 16.88 7.78 -15.80
C LEU A 188 15.66 6.83 -15.83
N GLN A 189 14.56 7.20 -15.19
CA GLN A 189 13.29 6.44 -15.04
C GLN A 189 12.16 7.47 -14.90
N ALA A 190 11.70 8.02 -16.03
CA ALA A 190 10.84 9.20 -16.07
C ALA A 190 9.36 8.84 -16.26
N GLU A 191 8.88 7.81 -15.56
CA GLU A 191 7.49 7.35 -15.64
C GLU A 191 6.56 8.31 -14.89
N GLY A 192 6.83 8.54 -13.60
CA GLY A 192 5.92 9.29 -12.72
C GLY A 192 4.72 8.47 -12.28
N SER A 193 4.13 8.90 -11.16
CA SER A 193 2.94 8.24 -10.60
C SER A 193 1.75 8.43 -11.54
N LEU A 194 0.83 7.47 -11.56
CA LEU A 194 -0.37 7.45 -12.40
C LEU A 194 -1.61 7.77 -11.57
N LEU A 195 -2.62 8.36 -12.23
CA LEU A 195 -3.95 8.56 -11.65
C LEU A 195 -4.97 8.14 -12.70
N TRP A 196 -5.42 6.90 -12.58
CA TRP A 196 -6.45 6.34 -13.44
C TRP A 196 -7.80 6.92 -13.05
N MET A 197 -8.28 7.88 -13.84
CA MET A 197 -9.64 8.38 -13.74
C MET A 197 -10.57 7.41 -14.45
N VAL A 198 -11.53 6.86 -13.72
CA VAL A 198 -12.43 5.81 -14.20
C VAL A 198 -13.76 6.43 -14.58
N SER A 199 -14.26 6.05 -15.76
CA SER A 199 -15.57 6.49 -16.24
C SER A 199 -16.21 5.42 -17.10
N ARG A 200 -17.52 5.58 -17.34
CA ARG A 200 -18.27 4.72 -18.26
C ARG A 200 -18.55 5.43 -19.57
N GLY A 201 -18.13 4.82 -20.67
CA GLY A 201 -18.44 5.31 -22.03
C GLY A 201 -19.93 5.19 -22.37
N GLU A 202 -20.36 5.89 -23.42
CA GLU A 202 -21.74 5.79 -23.94
C GLU A 202 -22.10 4.37 -24.41
N ASP A 203 -21.10 3.57 -24.78
CA ASP A 203 -21.21 2.14 -25.11
C ASP A 203 -21.34 1.24 -23.88
N GLY A 204 -21.30 1.82 -22.68
CA GLY A 204 -21.38 1.12 -21.41
C GLY A 204 -20.06 0.48 -20.98
N ALA A 205 -18.97 0.65 -21.75
CA ALA A 205 -17.68 0.08 -21.44
C ALA A 205 -16.91 0.95 -20.44
N LEU A 206 -16.13 0.30 -19.58
CA LEU A 206 -15.27 0.97 -18.61
C LEU A 206 -14.07 1.62 -19.33
N ARG A 207 -13.67 2.80 -18.86
CA ARG A 207 -12.56 3.59 -19.41
C ARG A 207 -11.65 4.01 -18.26
N PHE A 208 -10.36 3.74 -18.42
CA PHE A 208 -9.30 4.18 -17.53
C PHE A 208 -8.48 5.20 -18.28
N GLU A 209 -8.32 6.39 -17.72
CA GLU A 209 -7.50 7.43 -18.32
C GLU A 209 -6.51 7.96 -17.30
N ASP A 210 -5.21 7.83 -17.58
CA ASP A 210 -4.19 8.45 -16.74
C ASP A 210 -4.26 9.98 -16.87
N ARG A 211 -4.43 10.65 -15.74
CA ARG A 211 -4.51 12.11 -15.61
C ARG A 211 -3.47 12.68 -14.64
N ALA A 212 -2.50 11.90 -14.17
CA ALA A 212 -1.60 12.36 -13.10
C ALA A 212 -0.83 13.63 -13.44
N THR A 213 -0.33 13.75 -14.68
CA THR A 213 0.37 14.97 -15.13
C THR A 213 -0.57 16.16 -15.20
N GLN A 214 -1.76 15.97 -15.76
CA GLN A 214 -2.76 17.00 -16.01
C GLN A 214 -3.34 17.53 -14.69
N LEU A 215 -3.49 16.66 -13.68
CA LEU A 215 -4.06 16.99 -12.38
C LEU A 215 -2.99 17.28 -11.30
N GLY A 216 -1.69 17.17 -11.61
CA GLY A 216 -0.63 17.65 -10.73
C GLY A 216 -0.06 16.64 -9.73
N VAL A 217 -0.38 15.36 -9.88
CA VAL A 217 -0.02 14.28 -8.94
C VAL A 217 1.06 13.33 -9.49
N LEU A 218 1.83 13.78 -10.49
CA LEU A 218 2.90 12.99 -11.14
C LEU A 218 4.05 12.56 -10.20
N ASN A 219 4.17 13.19 -9.02
CA ASN A 219 5.30 13.05 -8.09
C ASN A 219 6.70 13.22 -8.72
N PRO A 220 7.00 14.39 -9.34
CA PRO A 220 8.23 14.56 -10.08
C PRO A 220 9.47 14.58 -9.17
N ARG A 221 10.57 13.99 -9.68
CA ARG A 221 11.92 13.97 -9.06
C ARG A 221 11.96 13.25 -7.72
N ARG A 222 11.24 12.12 -7.62
CA ARG A 222 11.08 11.33 -6.40
C ARG A 222 10.97 9.84 -6.73
N PHE A 223 11.21 9.02 -5.72
CA PHE A 223 11.01 7.58 -5.74
C PHE A 223 9.82 7.24 -4.84
N GLY A 224 8.66 6.95 -5.44
CA GLY A 224 7.41 6.71 -4.71
C GLY A 224 7.37 5.36 -4.00
N TRP A 225 6.59 5.25 -2.92
CA TRP A 225 6.21 3.99 -2.26
C TRP A 225 4.72 4.04 -1.87
N GLY A 226 4.35 3.72 -0.64
CA GLY A 226 2.96 3.73 -0.20
C GLY A 226 2.30 5.11 -0.35
N ALA A 227 1.02 5.10 -0.69
CA ALA A 227 0.17 6.26 -0.67
C ALA A 227 -1.10 5.97 0.13
N GLY A 228 -1.69 7.03 0.66
CA GLY A 228 -2.96 7.00 1.39
C GLY A 228 -3.87 8.12 0.91
N VAL A 229 -5.17 7.91 1.01
CA VAL A 229 -6.20 8.83 0.49
C VAL A 229 -7.25 9.07 1.57
N GLY A 230 -7.80 10.27 1.58
CA GLY A 230 -8.83 10.72 2.52
C GLY A 230 -9.02 12.21 2.39
N ASP A 231 -10.15 12.74 2.85
CA ASP A 231 -10.44 14.18 2.82
C ASP A 231 -9.80 14.87 4.04
N LEU A 232 -8.58 15.40 3.85
CA LEU A 232 -7.72 15.91 4.92
C LEU A 232 -8.06 17.34 5.34
N ASP A 233 -8.73 18.10 4.46
CA ASP A 233 -9.18 19.46 4.76
C ASP A 233 -10.69 19.59 4.99
N GLY A 234 -11.43 18.49 4.84
CA GLY A 234 -12.85 18.34 5.17
C GLY A 234 -13.79 19.00 4.16
N ASP A 235 -13.33 19.33 2.96
CA ASP A 235 -14.13 20.00 1.92
C ASP A 235 -14.97 19.03 1.05
N GLY A 236 -14.90 17.75 1.37
CA GLY A 236 -15.57 16.62 0.73
C GLY A 236 -14.82 16.08 -0.49
N TRP A 237 -13.70 16.66 -0.90
CA TRP A 237 -12.87 16.15 -1.99
C TRP A 237 -11.76 15.29 -1.42
N VAL A 238 -11.54 14.12 -2.01
CA VAL A 238 -10.52 13.20 -1.49
C VAL A 238 -9.12 13.70 -1.85
N ASP A 239 -8.27 13.82 -0.84
CA ASP A 239 -6.86 14.19 -0.94
C ASP A 239 -5.94 12.96 -0.97
N LEU A 240 -4.66 13.21 -1.20
CA LEU A 240 -3.66 12.16 -1.39
C LEU A 240 -2.36 12.48 -0.66
N VAL A 241 -1.79 11.48 0.02
CA VAL A 241 -0.46 11.53 0.64
C VAL A 241 0.40 10.42 0.08
N GLN A 242 1.64 10.71 -0.29
CA GLN A 242 2.56 9.72 -0.86
C GLN A 242 3.92 9.74 -0.17
N ALA A 243 4.35 8.57 0.30
CA ALA A 243 5.69 8.32 0.82
C ALA A 243 6.72 8.28 -0.32
N ASN A 244 7.92 8.80 -0.02
CA ASN A 244 9.05 8.84 -0.94
C ASN A 244 10.34 8.38 -0.27
N GLY A 245 11.35 8.12 -1.10
CA GLY A 245 12.73 7.88 -0.69
C GLY A 245 13.17 6.45 -0.96
N MET A 246 14.47 6.25 -1.17
CA MET A 246 15.05 4.94 -1.47
C MET A 246 16.25 4.65 -0.56
N VAL A 247 16.68 3.38 -0.52
CA VAL A 247 17.72 2.86 0.39
C VAL A 247 18.99 3.73 0.41
N ASP A 248 19.51 3.90 1.62
CA ASP A 248 20.80 4.53 1.93
C ASP A 248 21.79 3.53 2.56
N ASP A 249 22.94 4.03 3.00
CA ASP A 249 24.04 3.26 3.59
C ASP A 249 23.93 3.07 5.11
N ARG A 250 22.79 3.39 5.76
CA ARG A 250 22.65 3.35 7.23
C ARG A 250 22.91 1.97 7.84
N LEU A 251 22.68 0.89 7.10
CA LEU A 251 22.95 -0.48 7.55
C LEU A 251 24.37 -0.97 7.23
N ASP A 252 25.15 -0.24 6.44
CA ASP A 252 26.50 -0.66 6.07
C ASP A 252 27.50 -0.33 7.19
N PRO A 253 28.07 -1.34 7.89
CA PRO A 253 28.95 -1.11 9.04
C PRO A 253 30.35 -0.60 8.65
N MET A 254 30.65 -0.53 7.35
CA MET A 254 32.02 -0.36 6.84
C MET A 254 32.45 1.09 6.63
N GLY A 255 31.60 2.07 6.96
CA GLY A 255 31.96 3.50 6.85
C GLY A 255 32.33 3.91 5.43
N TYR A 256 31.62 3.36 4.44
CA TYR A 256 31.85 3.68 3.04
C TYR A 256 31.60 5.17 2.75
N GLU A 257 32.33 5.71 1.78
CA GLU A 257 32.01 7.01 1.22
C GLU A 257 30.77 6.87 0.34
N ARG A 258 29.76 7.71 0.58
CA ARG A 258 28.52 7.75 -0.22
C ARG A 258 28.83 7.89 -1.70
N LYS A 259 28.54 6.83 -2.45
CA LYS A 259 28.70 6.79 -3.90
C LYS A 259 27.34 6.72 -4.59
N ASP A 260 27.29 7.25 -5.79
CA ASP A 260 26.08 7.17 -6.61
C ASP A 260 25.79 5.71 -6.99
N TYR A 261 24.59 5.23 -6.64
CA TYR A 261 24.08 3.93 -7.04
C TYR A 261 23.79 3.88 -8.54
N TRP A 262 23.27 4.97 -9.11
CA TRP A 262 22.82 5.00 -10.50
C TRP A 262 23.94 4.69 -11.48
N TYR A 263 25.18 5.03 -11.15
CA TYR A 263 26.32 4.64 -11.98
C TYR A 263 26.44 3.12 -12.12
N VAL A 264 26.30 2.35 -11.03
CA VAL A 264 26.39 0.89 -11.08
C VAL A 264 25.11 0.27 -11.60
N ASN A 265 23.96 0.75 -11.13
CA ASN A 265 22.67 0.22 -11.54
C ASN A 265 22.42 0.43 -13.04
N HIS A 266 22.76 1.58 -13.60
CA HIS A 266 22.65 1.81 -15.04
C HIS A 266 23.53 0.83 -15.85
N LYS A 267 24.69 0.41 -15.33
CA LYS A 267 25.51 -0.62 -15.98
C LYS A 267 24.86 -1.99 -15.90
N LEU A 268 24.24 -2.32 -14.77
CA LEU A 268 23.44 -3.53 -14.63
C LEU A 268 22.25 -3.48 -15.59
N MET A 269 21.42 -2.43 -15.57
CA MET A 269 20.23 -2.29 -16.44
C MET A 269 20.52 -2.35 -17.94
N GLN A 270 21.73 -2.00 -18.38
CA GLN A 270 22.16 -2.08 -19.78
C GLN A 270 22.85 -3.39 -20.16
N SER A 271 23.06 -4.29 -19.20
CA SER A 271 23.63 -5.60 -19.45
C SER A 271 22.57 -6.56 -20.00
N GLY A 272 23.02 -7.69 -20.55
CA GLY A 272 22.10 -8.73 -20.97
C GLY A 272 21.45 -9.41 -19.76
N PRO A 273 20.28 -10.05 -19.93
CA PRO A 273 19.59 -10.79 -18.87
C PRO A 273 20.51 -11.72 -18.09
N GLU A 274 21.49 -12.32 -18.76
CA GLU A 274 22.48 -13.19 -18.13
C GLU A 274 23.20 -12.51 -16.95
N VAL A 275 23.54 -11.22 -17.03
CA VAL A 275 24.20 -10.52 -15.93
C VAL A 275 23.21 -10.14 -14.82
N HIS A 276 21.95 -9.85 -15.15
CA HIS A 276 20.90 -9.59 -14.16
C HIS A 276 20.67 -10.81 -13.27
N THR A 277 20.64 -12.00 -13.85
CA THR A 277 20.48 -13.23 -13.07
C THR A 277 21.76 -13.53 -12.25
N TYR A 278 22.94 -13.30 -12.82
CA TYR A 278 24.29 -13.23 -12.23
C TYR A 278 24.56 -12.44 -10.93
N ALA A 279 24.09 -12.79 -9.72
CA ALA A 279 24.42 -12.01 -8.50
C ALA A 279 25.94 -11.83 -8.23
N ASP A 280 26.77 -12.84 -8.55
CA ASP A 280 28.23 -12.77 -8.47
C ASP A 280 28.88 -11.90 -9.57
N MET A 281 28.09 -11.53 -10.59
CA MET A 281 28.46 -10.60 -11.66
C MET A 281 28.04 -9.15 -11.35
N TRP A 282 27.28 -8.93 -10.27
CA TRP A 282 26.87 -7.58 -9.90
C TRP A 282 28.04 -6.80 -9.31
N GLY A 283 28.09 -5.51 -9.61
CA GLY A 283 29.02 -4.62 -8.95
C GLY A 283 28.70 -4.54 -7.46
N ASP A 284 29.73 -4.37 -6.61
CA ASP A 284 29.51 -4.11 -5.19
C ASP A 284 28.71 -2.81 -5.01
N ILE A 285 27.49 -2.96 -4.48
CA ILE A 285 26.54 -1.86 -4.23
C ILE A 285 26.59 -1.35 -2.78
N ARG A 286 27.37 -1.96 -1.90
CA ARG A 286 27.53 -1.47 -0.52
C ARG A 286 28.12 -0.06 -0.51
N GLY A 287 27.59 0.80 0.36
CA GLY A 287 27.96 2.20 0.43
C GLY A 287 27.47 3.08 -0.72
N ARG A 288 26.54 2.58 -1.55
CA ARG A 288 25.91 3.35 -2.63
C ARG A 288 24.49 3.77 -2.25
N THR A 289 24.08 4.96 -2.70
CA THR A 289 22.75 5.52 -2.40
C THR A 289 22.02 5.91 -3.68
N ILE A 290 20.71 5.66 -3.75
CA ILE A 290 19.86 5.95 -4.92
C ILE A 290 19.22 7.33 -4.78
N TYR A 291 18.44 7.51 -3.70
CA TYR A 291 17.85 8.77 -3.21
C TYR A 291 17.75 8.70 -1.69
N PRO A 292 18.76 9.16 -0.95
CA PRO A 292 18.61 9.23 0.49
C PRO A 292 17.56 10.30 0.82
N ASN A 293 16.72 10.02 1.82
CA ASN A 293 15.79 10.95 2.47
C ASN A 293 15.08 11.94 1.52
N GLU A 294 13.93 11.55 1.01
CA GLU A 294 13.13 12.40 0.13
C GLU A 294 11.89 12.92 0.85
N ALA A 295 11.60 14.21 0.64
CA ALA A 295 10.34 14.78 1.12
C ALA A 295 9.18 14.04 0.45
N ARG A 296 8.24 13.60 1.28
CA ARG A 296 6.94 13.07 0.87
C ARG A 296 6.05 14.16 0.25
N ARG A 297 4.89 13.76 -0.26
CA ARG A 297 3.90 14.67 -0.87
C ARG A 297 2.58 14.61 -0.11
N LEU A 298 1.89 15.74 -0.06
CA LEU A 298 0.51 15.85 0.37
C LEU A 298 -0.20 16.75 -0.63
N TYR A 299 -1.09 16.16 -1.39
CA TYR A 299 -1.81 16.73 -2.51
C TYR A 299 -3.25 17.02 -2.07
N LEU A 300 -3.59 18.30 -1.92
CA LEU A 300 -4.98 18.71 -1.70
C LEU A 300 -5.73 18.79 -3.02
N ASN A 301 -6.89 18.15 -3.11
CA ASN A 301 -7.76 18.16 -4.27
C ASN A 301 -8.61 19.43 -4.28
N LEU A 302 -8.37 20.32 -5.25
CA LEU A 302 -9.04 21.62 -5.31
C LEU A 302 -10.41 21.58 -6.02
N GLY A 303 -10.99 20.40 -6.24
CA GLY A 303 -12.19 20.15 -7.05
C GLY A 303 -13.34 21.12 -6.80
N GLY A 304 -13.56 21.51 -5.54
CA GLY A 304 -14.63 22.43 -5.12
C GLY A 304 -14.42 23.88 -5.53
N ARG A 305 -13.23 24.26 -6.01
CA ARG A 305 -12.86 25.63 -6.38
C ARG A 305 -12.92 25.87 -7.89
N GLY A 306 -13.67 25.03 -8.61
CA GLY A 306 -13.80 25.08 -10.08
C GLY A 306 -12.56 24.59 -10.84
N SER A 307 -11.62 23.96 -10.14
CA SER A 307 -10.41 23.35 -10.72
C SER A 307 -10.31 21.91 -10.24
N ARG A 308 -10.30 20.95 -11.16
CA ARG A 308 -10.00 19.54 -10.84
C ARG A 308 -8.49 19.35 -10.87
N PHE A 309 -7.76 19.96 -9.95
CA PHE A 309 -6.30 19.86 -9.89
C PHE A 309 -5.85 19.73 -8.43
N PHE A 310 -4.77 19.01 -8.22
CA PHE A 310 -4.18 18.77 -6.91
C PHE A 310 -3.01 19.71 -6.65
N ALA A 311 -3.00 20.36 -5.49
CA ALA A 311 -1.87 21.17 -5.04
C ALA A 311 -1.03 20.41 -4.02
N ASP A 312 0.28 20.27 -4.28
CA ASP A 312 1.21 19.81 -3.26
C ASP A 312 1.41 20.90 -2.20
N VAL A 313 1.00 20.61 -0.97
CA VAL A 313 1.09 21.49 0.18
C VAL A 313 1.92 20.90 1.31
N ALA A 314 2.66 19.81 1.08
CA ALA A 314 3.37 19.08 2.14
C ALA A 314 4.23 20.00 3.04
N GLY A 315 5.00 20.91 2.43
CA GLY A 315 5.85 21.86 3.17
C GLY A 315 5.09 23.03 3.80
N VAL A 316 3.84 23.27 3.40
CA VAL A 316 2.97 24.28 4.04
C VAL A 316 2.40 23.73 5.34
N VAL A 317 2.00 22.46 5.34
CA VAL A 317 1.38 21.80 6.50
C VAL A 317 2.38 21.04 7.38
N GLY A 318 3.66 21.03 7.00
CA GLY A 318 4.75 20.48 7.81
C GLY A 318 4.81 18.96 7.82
N VAL A 319 4.40 18.32 6.73
CA VAL A 319 4.51 16.86 6.55
C VAL A 319 5.63 16.49 5.58
N ASP A 320 6.47 17.43 5.13
CA ASP A 320 7.51 17.22 4.11
C ASP A 320 8.86 16.73 4.66
N ASP A 321 8.87 16.10 5.85
CA ASP A 321 10.09 15.59 6.46
C ASP A 321 10.84 14.68 5.46
N PRO A 322 12.13 14.96 5.21
CA PRO A 322 12.93 14.18 4.26
C PRO A 322 13.35 12.87 4.94
N ASP A 323 12.62 11.79 4.63
CA ASP A 323 12.83 10.46 5.18
C ASP A 323 12.84 9.40 4.08
N ASN A 324 13.13 8.16 4.46
CA ASN A 324 13.00 7.00 3.59
C ASN A 324 11.66 6.30 3.90
N SER A 325 10.56 6.94 3.51
CA SER A 325 9.20 6.56 3.90
C SER A 325 8.68 5.35 3.08
N ARG A 326 7.82 4.52 3.68
CA ARG A 326 7.22 3.33 3.06
C ARG A 326 5.69 3.39 3.10
N GLY A 327 5.05 2.74 4.07
CA GLY A 327 3.60 2.74 4.19
C GLY A 327 3.05 4.05 4.75
N VAL A 328 1.88 4.46 4.23
CA VAL A 328 1.12 5.64 4.65
C VAL A 328 -0.28 5.17 5.07
N VAL A 329 -0.70 5.53 6.27
CA VAL A 329 -2.07 5.30 6.78
C VAL A 329 -2.72 6.66 6.99
N VAL A 330 -3.93 6.81 6.46
CA VAL A 330 -4.82 7.94 6.73
C VAL A 330 -5.98 7.42 7.57
N ALA A 331 -6.20 7.99 8.75
CA ALA A 331 -7.23 7.56 9.69
C ALA A 331 -7.52 8.66 10.71
N ASP A 332 -8.75 8.74 11.22
CA ASP A 332 -9.06 9.55 12.40
C ASP A 332 -8.66 8.74 13.64
N LEU A 333 -7.49 9.02 14.23
CA LEU A 333 -6.92 8.20 15.30
C LEU A 333 -7.58 8.46 16.65
N ASP A 334 -8.19 9.64 16.82
CA ASP A 334 -8.78 10.02 18.09
C ASP A 334 -10.32 10.19 18.09
N ASP A 335 -10.97 9.87 16.98
CA ASP A 335 -12.41 9.91 16.75
C ASP A 335 -13.01 11.33 16.87
N ASP A 336 -12.23 12.36 16.54
CA ASP A 336 -12.65 13.75 16.67
C ASP A 336 -13.11 14.42 15.36
N GLY A 337 -12.94 13.70 14.24
CA GLY A 337 -13.48 14.05 12.94
C GLY A 337 -12.48 14.58 11.93
N ASP A 338 -11.25 14.88 12.34
CA ASP A 338 -10.17 15.15 11.40
C ASP A 338 -9.30 13.90 11.14
N LEU A 339 -8.79 13.82 9.92
CA LEU A 339 -7.96 12.70 9.50
C LEU A 339 -6.49 12.97 9.83
N ASP A 340 -5.87 12.00 10.49
CA ASP A 340 -4.46 11.97 10.86
C ASP A 340 -3.65 11.11 9.88
N LEU A 341 -2.33 11.24 9.98
CA LEU A 341 -1.38 10.46 9.17
C LEU A 341 -0.43 9.64 10.03
N VAL A 342 -0.25 8.37 9.67
CA VAL A 342 0.85 7.54 10.18
C VAL A 342 1.74 7.13 9.00
N VAL A 343 3.03 7.43 9.09
CA VAL A 343 4.02 7.12 8.05
C VAL A 343 5.13 6.25 8.63
N THR A 344 5.38 5.11 8.00
CA THR A 344 6.50 4.24 8.37
C THR A 344 7.76 4.65 7.62
N ASN A 345 8.91 4.63 8.29
CA ASN A 345 10.19 5.00 7.71
C ASN A 345 11.17 3.84 7.81
N GLN A 346 11.77 3.44 6.69
CA GLN A 346 12.76 2.38 6.67
C GLN A 346 13.99 2.79 7.50
N HIS A 347 14.33 1.98 8.50
CA HIS A 347 15.41 2.21 9.48
C HIS A 347 15.27 3.49 10.32
N GLY A 348 14.09 4.13 10.31
CA GLY A 348 13.78 5.33 11.09
C GLY A 348 12.62 5.08 12.05
N PRO A 349 12.30 6.06 12.91
CA PRO A 349 11.09 6.01 13.72
C PRO A 349 9.85 6.17 12.82
N THR A 350 8.72 5.62 13.25
CA THR A 350 7.41 5.94 12.66
C THR A 350 7.04 7.39 12.96
N SER A 351 6.53 8.10 11.95
CA SER A 351 6.04 9.46 12.09
C SER A 351 4.52 9.47 12.22
N ILE A 352 3.98 10.24 13.17
CA ILE A 352 2.54 10.43 13.38
C ILE A 352 2.25 11.92 13.30
N TYR A 353 1.29 12.31 12.46
CA TYR A 353 0.83 13.67 12.28
C TYR A 353 -0.61 13.73 12.71
N ARG A 354 -0.84 14.42 13.84
CA ARG A 354 -2.19 14.66 14.32
C ARG A 354 -2.71 15.97 13.72
N SER A 355 -3.91 15.94 13.18
CA SER A 355 -4.62 17.14 12.76
C SER A 355 -5.23 17.85 13.98
N ASP A 356 -5.52 19.13 13.82
CA ASP A 356 -6.32 19.91 14.79
C ASP A 356 -7.36 20.74 13.99
N LEU A 357 -7.78 20.22 12.83
CA LEU A 357 -8.72 20.87 11.90
C LEU A 357 -10.08 21.10 12.59
N MET A 358 -10.59 20.11 13.32
CA MET A 358 -11.89 20.19 14.01
C MET A 358 -11.88 21.14 15.22
N GLN A 359 -10.69 21.60 15.64
CA GLN A 359 -10.54 22.57 16.73
C GLN A 359 -10.61 24.03 16.23
N ARG A 360 -10.65 24.25 14.92
CA ARG A 360 -10.69 25.60 14.33
C ARG A 360 -12.07 26.24 14.48
N PRO A 361 -12.17 27.59 14.60
CA PRO A 361 -13.46 28.27 14.74
C PRO A 361 -14.43 28.05 13.56
N GLU A 362 -13.89 27.88 12.36
CA GLU A 362 -14.62 27.63 11.11
C GLU A 362 -14.29 26.22 10.60
N ALA A 363 -14.28 25.23 11.50
CA ALA A 363 -14.05 23.84 11.14
C ALA A 363 -15.15 23.34 10.18
N PRO A 364 -14.78 22.53 9.16
CA PRO A 364 -15.77 21.87 8.32
C PRO A 364 -16.55 20.84 9.13
N SER A 365 -17.65 20.40 8.53
CA SER A 365 -18.47 19.31 9.03
C SER A 365 -18.05 17.99 8.39
N TRP A 366 -18.43 16.88 9.00
CA TRP A 366 -18.04 15.54 8.55
C TRP A 366 -19.08 14.51 8.98
N VAL A 367 -19.00 13.29 8.45
CA VAL A 367 -19.74 12.13 8.96
C VAL A 367 -18.87 10.89 8.85
N GLY A 368 -18.86 10.10 9.92
CA GLY A 368 -18.18 8.82 9.94
C GLY A 368 -19.15 7.66 10.09
N MET A 369 -18.82 6.49 9.54
CA MET A 369 -19.61 5.28 9.73
C MET A 369 -18.77 4.01 9.75
N ARG A 370 -19.11 3.10 10.66
CA ARG A 370 -18.68 1.71 10.65
C ARG A 370 -19.83 0.83 10.21
N LEU A 371 -19.64 0.09 9.12
CA LEU A 371 -20.62 -0.86 8.63
C LEU A 371 -20.43 -2.23 9.32
N VAL A 372 -21.54 -2.93 9.53
CA VAL A 372 -21.55 -4.30 10.06
C VAL A 372 -22.55 -5.11 9.27
N GLY A 373 -22.03 -6.05 8.47
CA GLY A 373 -22.86 -7.02 7.75
C GLY A 373 -23.66 -7.91 8.69
N ASP A 374 -24.69 -8.55 8.16
CA ASP A 374 -25.55 -9.49 8.88
C ASP A 374 -24.86 -10.83 9.23
N GLY A 375 -23.73 -11.11 8.58
CA GLY A 375 -22.97 -12.35 8.69
C GLY A 375 -23.61 -13.56 8.02
N ALA A 376 -24.64 -13.34 7.20
CA ALA A 376 -25.37 -14.38 6.47
C ALA A 376 -25.34 -14.15 4.95
N GLN A 377 -25.51 -12.91 4.50
CA GLN A 377 -25.32 -12.50 3.11
C GLN A 377 -24.08 -11.64 2.93
N THR A 378 -23.77 -10.81 3.94
CA THR A 378 -22.60 -9.93 3.93
C THR A 378 -21.74 -10.25 5.14
N HIS A 379 -20.44 -10.46 4.94
CA HIS A 379 -19.52 -10.73 6.03
C HIS A 379 -19.57 -9.60 7.09
N ARG A 380 -19.31 -9.93 8.37
CA ARG A 380 -19.44 -8.99 9.50
C ARG A 380 -18.52 -7.75 9.40
N SER A 381 -17.42 -7.84 8.67
CA SER A 381 -16.53 -6.71 8.38
C SER A 381 -17.07 -5.77 7.31
N ALA A 382 -18.10 -6.16 6.56
CA ALA A 382 -18.68 -5.43 5.45
C ALA A 382 -17.70 -5.06 4.32
N VAL A 383 -16.56 -5.76 4.20
CA VAL A 383 -15.59 -5.54 3.11
C VAL A 383 -16.28 -5.68 1.75
N GLY A 384 -15.97 -4.79 0.82
CA GLY A 384 -16.61 -4.70 -0.50
C GLY A 384 -18.01 -4.05 -0.48
N THR A 385 -18.48 -3.55 0.66
CA THR A 385 -19.74 -2.79 0.73
C THR A 385 -19.51 -1.34 0.35
N ARG A 386 -20.27 -0.88 -0.65
CA ARG A 386 -20.24 0.49 -1.17
C ARG A 386 -21.27 1.38 -0.49
N VAL A 387 -20.93 2.65 -0.27
CA VAL A 387 -21.81 3.69 0.22
C VAL A 387 -21.80 4.86 -0.75
N VAL A 388 -23.00 5.36 -1.05
CA VAL A 388 -23.19 6.66 -1.70
C VAL A 388 -23.85 7.59 -0.67
N LEU A 389 -23.10 8.61 -0.26
CA LEU A 389 -23.58 9.67 0.61
C LEU A 389 -24.18 10.79 -0.23
N ALA A 390 -25.34 11.31 0.14
CA ALA A 390 -26.00 12.42 -0.53
C ALA A 390 -26.43 13.52 0.44
N TYR A 391 -26.19 14.77 0.06
CA TYR A 391 -26.62 15.97 0.78
C TYR A 391 -26.80 17.15 -0.18
N GLU A 392 -27.30 18.28 0.32
CA GLU A 392 -27.43 19.51 -0.46
C GLU A 392 -26.33 20.50 -0.08
N GLU A 393 -25.66 21.06 -1.08
CA GLU A 393 -24.68 22.15 -0.95
C GLU A 393 -25.04 23.23 -1.97
N ASP A 394 -25.21 24.48 -1.51
CA ASP A 394 -25.60 25.63 -2.37
C ASP A 394 -26.85 25.39 -3.26
N GLY A 395 -27.75 24.49 -2.83
CA GLY A 395 -28.97 24.14 -3.56
C GLY A 395 -28.77 23.08 -4.66
N GLU A 396 -27.58 22.50 -4.76
CA GLU A 396 -27.28 21.36 -5.62
C GLU A 396 -27.12 20.08 -4.80
N ARG A 397 -27.52 18.95 -5.37
CA ARG A 397 -27.31 17.63 -4.76
C ARG A 397 -25.85 17.23 -4.96
N VAL A 398 -25.14 17.01 -3.88
CA VAL A 398 -23.79 16.46 -3.86
C VAL A 398 -23.87 14.99 -3.51
N GLU A 399 -23.11 14.18 -4.24
CA GLU A 399 -22.91 12.77 -3.94
C GLU A 399 -21.42 12.49 -3.71
N GLN A 400 -21.12 11.66 -2.72
CA GLN A 400 -19.78 11.15 -2.46
C GLN A 400 -19.82 9.62 -2.38
N TRP A 401 -18.79 8.98 -2.91
CA TRP A 401 -18.66 7.53 -2.96
C TRP A 401 -17.60 7.05 -1.96
N GLY A 402 -17.84 5.89 -1.34
CA GLY A 402 -16.83 5.19 -0.55
C GLY A 402 -17.12 3.70 -0.47
N GLU A 403 -16.08 2.88 -0.33
CA GLU A 403 -16.19 1.43 -0.21
C GLU A 403 -15.30 0.91 0.93
N VAL A 404 -15.80 -0.08 1.67
CA VAL A 404 -15.05 -0.69 2.77
C VAL A 404 -13.94 -1.59 2.20
N GLY A 405 -12.70 -1.12 2.27
CA GLY A 405 -11.48 -1.87 1.94
C GLY A 405 -10.64 -2.21 3.16
N VAL A 406 -9.68 -3.13 3.00
CA VAL A 406 -8.75 -3.54 4.08
C VAL A 406 -7.35 -2.94 3.90
N LEU A 407 -6.79 -3.05 2.68
CA LEU A 407 -5.51 -2.45 2.34
C LEU A 407 -5.67 -1.10 1.67
N GLY A 408 -4.68 -0.22 1.86
CA GLY A 408 -4.69 1.11 1.28
C GLY A 408 -3.56 1.44 0.35
N GLY A 409 -2.62 0.51 0.18
CA GLY A 409 -1.39 0.77 -0.52
C GLY A 409 -0.24 -0.16 -0.13
N PHE A 410 0.98 0.22 -0.50
CA PHE A 410 2.19 -0.52 -0.16
C PHE A 410 2.47 -0.53 1.35
N GLY A 411 2.49 -1.70 1.98
CA GLY A 411 2.90 -1.88 3.37
C GLY A 411 2.03 -1.15 4.41
N ALA A 412 0.77 -0.81 4.06
CA ALA A 412 -0.15 -0.09 4.94
C ALA A 412 -1.62 -0.52 4.74
N GLY A 413 -2.36 -0.58 5.85
CA GLY A 413 -3.81 -0.77 5.86
C GLY A 413 -4.59 0.56 5.90
N ARG A 414 -5.91 0.50 5.74
CA ARG A 414 -6.82 1.65 5.94
C ARG A 414 -7.62 1.51 7.22
N ASP A 415 -8.15 2.63 7.69
CA ASP A 415 -9.28 2.62 8.60
C ASP A 415 -10.47 1.94 7.89
N PRO A 416 -11.05 0.85 8.44
CA PRO A 416 -12.21 0.20 7.83
C PRO A 416 -13.50 1.03 7.98
N ARG A 417 -13.47 2.13 8.73
CA ARG A 417 -14.58 3.09 8.80
C ARG A 417 -14.54 4.01 7.60
N LEU A 418 -15.71 4.30 7.05
CA LEU A 418 -15.83 5.34 6.04
C LEU A 418 -15.94 6.70 6.73
N HIS A 419 -15.26 7.69 6.16
CA HIS A 419 -15.25 9.07 6.62
C HIS A 419 -15.48 9.96 5.40
N PHE A 420 -16.38 10.93 5.55
CA PHE A 420 -16.73 11.90 4.51
C PHE A 420 -16.71 13.30 5.12
N GLY A 421 -15.89 14.21 4.60
CA GLY A 421 -16.05 15.62 4.90
C GLY A 421 -17.24 16.20 4.14
N LEU A 422 -17.88 17.20 4.74
CA LEU A 422 -19.12 17.79 4.28
C LEU A 422 -18.98 19.28 3.99
N GLY A 423 -17.74 19.82 4.07
CA GLY A 423 -17.49 21.24 3.96
C GLY A 423 -18.32 22.03 4.97
N ALA A 424 -19.14 22.94 4.48
CA ALA A 424 -20.01 23.75 5.34
C ALA A 424 -21.35 23.07 5.72
N HIS A 425 -21.68 21.91 5.14
CA HIS A 425 -22.96 21.25 5.40
C HIS A 425 -22.99 20.57 6.78
N ALA A 426 -23.76 21.15 7.70
CA ALA A 426 -23.94 20.63 9.06
C ALA A 426 -25.29 19.90 9.28
N GLY A 427 -26.09 19.72 8.23
CA GLY A 427 -27.37 19.04 8.31
C GLY A 427 -27.26 17.51 8.30
N PRO A 428 -28.36 16.79 8.54
CA PRO A 428 -28.40 15.35 8.30
C PRO A 428 -28.06 15.02 6.84
N VAL A 429 -27.49 13.84 6.62
CA VAL A 429 -27.13 13.32 5.30
C VAL A 429 -27.81 11.98 5.06
N GLU A 430 -28.06 11.65 3.80
CA GLU A 430 -28.61 10.36 3.40
C GLU A 430 -27.46 9.46 2.94
N ALA A 431 -27.38 8.24 3.46
CA ALA A 431 -26.41 7.24 3.02
C ALA A 431 -27.16 6.04 2.43
N THR A 432 -26.94 5.78 1.13
CA THR A 432 -27.40 4.55 0.47
C THR A 432 -26.27 3.54 0.49
N ILE A 433 -26.51 2.41 1.15
CA ILE A 433 -25.54 1.34 1.40
C ILE A 433 -25.86 0.18 0.48
N PHE A 434 -24.94 -0.12 -0.43
CA PHE A 434 -25.00 -1.26 -1.34
C PHE A 434 -24.23 -2.42 -0.69
N TRP A 435 -24.91 -3.15 0.18
CA TRP A 435 -24.38 -4.32 0.88
C TRP A 435 -23.91 -5.38 -0.12
N LEU A 436 -22.71 -5.92 0.09
CA LEU A 436 -22.18 -6.98 -0.76
C LEU A 436 -23.09 -8.21 -0.69
N GLY A 437 -23.74 -8.56 -1.80
CA GLY A 437 -24.64 -9.72 -1.90
C GLY A 437 -26.07 -9.51 -1.36
N ALA A 438 -26.47 -8.30 -1.00
CA ALA A 438 -27.81 -8.01 -0.48
C ALA A 438 -28.44 -6.75 -1.09
N GLU A 439 -29.73 -6.54 -0.81
CA GLU A 439 -30.46 -5.37 -1.30
C GLU A 439 -29.95 -4.09 -0.64
N PRO A 440 -29.93 -2.95 -1.36
CA PRO A 440 -29.49 -1.69 -0.79
C PRO A 440 -30.39 -1.18 0.35
N GLU A 441 -29.79 -0.52 1.32
CA GLU A 441 -30.49 0.13 2.43
C GLU A 441 -30.13 1.61 2.52
N THR A 442 -31.13 2.45 2.81
CA THR A 442 -30.91 3.89 3.00
C THR A 442 -31.11 4.26 4.46
N VAL A 443 -30.15 5.01 5.02
CA VAL A 443 -30.19 5.52 6.39
C VAL A 443 -29.92 7.03 6.41
N THR A 444 -30.46 7.71 7.41
CA THR A 444 -30.13 9.12 7.68
C THR A 444 -29.09 9.18 8.80
N LEU A 445 -28.03 9.95 8.59
CA LEU A 445 -26.93 10.10 9.55
C LEU A 445 -26.82 11.56 10.00
N GLU A 446 -26.41 11.76 11.26
CA GLU A 446 -26.16 13.08 11.83
C GLU A 446 -24.76 13.56 11.44
N ALA A 447 -24.60 14.81 11.04
CA ALA A 447 -23.25 15.35 10.84
C ALA A 447 -22.49 15.52 12.18
N GLY A 448 -21.16 15.57 12.08
CA GLY A 448 -20.21 15.82 13.17
C GLY A 448 -19.98 14.62 14.10
N ARG A 449 -20.17 13.38 13.62
CA ARG A 449 -19.93 12.17 14.42
C ARG A 449 -19.84 10.87 13.62
N TYR A 450 -19.32 9.86 14.30
CA TYR A 450 -19.40 8.46 13.87
C TYR A 450 -20.77 7.82 14.10
N HIS A 451 -21.11 6.87 13.24
CA HIS A 451 -22.25 5.97 13.35
C HIS A 451 -21.79 4.53 13.27
N VAL A 452 -22.58 3.63 13.84
CA VAL A 452 -22.53 2.22 13.50
C VAL A 452 -23.80 1.91 12.71
N VAL A 453 -23.64 1.34 11.52
CA VAL A 453 -24.77 0.89 10.70
C VAL A 453 -24.73 -0.62 10.62
N GLU A 454 -25.77 -1.26 11.14
CA GLU A 454 -25.92 -2.72 11.15
C GLU A 454 -26.98 -3.09 10.11
N GLN A 455 -26.61 -3.95 9.16
CA GLN A 455 -27.47 -4.38 8.05
C GLN A 455 -28.81 -4.92 8.58
N GLY A 456 -29.92 -4.45 8.00
CA GLY A 456 -31.27 -4.83 8.39
C GLY A 456 -31.76 -4.27 9.74
N VAL A 457 -30.91 -3.53 10.47
CA VAL A 457 -31.23 -2.94 11.77
C VAL A 457 -31.30 -1.41 11.69
N GLY A 458 -30.35 -0.79 10.99
CA GLY A 458 -30.26 0.66 10.80
C GLY A 458 -29.06 1.29 11.47
N ALA A 459 -29.05 2.63 11.54
CA ALA A 459 -27.93 3.42 12.04
C ALA A 459 -28.10 3.83 13.51
N ARG A 460 -27.00 3.81 14.27
CA ARG A 460 -26.91 4.37 15.61
C ARG A 460 -25.72 5.32 15.73
N ALA A 461 -25.96 6.51 16.25
CA ALA A 461 -24.90 7.47 16.57
C ALA A 461 -23.95 6.89 17.63
N VAL A 462 -22.64 7.07 17.43
CA VAL A 462 -21.62 6.77 18.42
C VAL A 462 -21.51 7.97 19.36
N PRO A 463 -21.64 7.79 20.69
CA PRO A 463 -21.43 8.87 21.63
C PRO A 463 -20.02 9.43 21.52
N ASP A 464 -19.91 10.75 21.42
CA ASP A 464 -18.67 11.52 21.34
C ASP A 464 -17.64 11.06 22.39
N ARG A 465 -16.41 10.82 21.95
CA ARG A 465 -15.31 10.37 22.81
C ARG A 465 -15.01 11.37 23.92
N ARG A 466 -15.08 12.68 23.65
CA ARG A 466 -14.88 13.72 24.69
C ARG A 466 -15.95 13.63 25.77
N ALA A 467 -17.17 13.24 25.41
CA ALA A 467 -18.23 12.98 26.38
C ALA A 467 -17.97 11.70 27.20
N ARG A 468 -17.34 10.67 26.61
CA ARG A 468 -16.93 9.44 27.32
C ARG A 468 -15.78 9.69 28.30
N GLU A 469 -14.76 10.43 27.90
CA GLU A 469 -13.63 10.80 28.77
C GLU A 469 -14.09 11.73 29.90
N ALA A 470 -14.91 12.74 29.61
CA ALA A 470 -15.52 13.59 30.64
C ALA A 470 -16.50 12.83 31.55
N HIS A 471 -17.15 11.77 31.06
CA HIS A 471 -17.99 10.89 31.88
C HIS A 471 -17.15 9.97 32.77
N ALA A 472 -16.08 9.38 32.24
CA ALA A 472 -15.12 8.59 32.99
C ALA A 472 -14.41 9.41 34.08
N ASP A 473 -14.04 10.66 33.80
CA ASP A 473 -13.48 11.58 34.78
C ASP A 473 -14.51 11.98 35.86
N ARG A 474 -15.79 12.11 35.49
CA ARG A 474 -16.89 12.35 36.44
C ARG A 474 -17.19 11.13 37.30
N GLU A 475 -17.11 9.92 36.77
CA GLU A 475 -17.25 8.68 37.54
C GLU A 475 -16.05 8.45 38.46
N ALA A 476 -14.83 8.72 38.01
CA ALA A 476 -13.61 8.67 38.82
C ALA A 476 -13.66 9.69 39.97
N SER A 477 -14.13 10.92 39.71
CA SER A 477 -14.29 11.97 40.73
C SER A 477 -15.53 11.78 41.63
N ALA A 478 -16.54 11.02 41.20
CA ALA A 478 -17.69 10.63 42.03
C ALA A 478 -17.37 9.41 42.92
N GLY A 479 -16.45 8.53 42.49
CA GLY A 479 -15.98 7.37 43.24
C GLY A 479 -14.98 7.69 44.35
N ASP A 480 -14.32 8.85 44.32
CA ASP A 480 -13.25 9.21 45.27
C ASP A 480 -13.74 9.97 46.53
N ARG A 481 -14.83 9.49 47.15
CA ARG A 481 -15.26 9.95 48.49
C ARG A 481 -15.12 8.89 49.58
N THR A 482 -14.11 8.02 49.48
CA THR A 482 -13.63 7.21 50.61
C THR A 482 -12.10 7.14 50.63
N SER A 483 -11.52 7.90 51.57
CA SER A 483 -10.14 7.96 52.11
C SER A 483 -8.99 7.16 51.44
N PRO A 484 -7.80 7.77 51.30
CA PRO A 484 -6.65 7.17 50.64
C PRO A 484 -5.89 6.23 51.59
N ASN A 485 -5.70 4.96 51.20
CA ASN A 485 -4.52 4.21 51.62
C ASN A 485 -4.27 2.93 50.81
N ALA A 486 -2.99 2.74 50.51
CA ALA A 486 -2.29 1.52 50.11
C ALA A 486 -2.51 0.98 48.69
N LEU A 487 -1.57 1.35 47.81
CA LEU A 487 -1.17 0.50 46.67
C LEU A 487 -0.60 -0.83 47.21
N PRO A 488 -1.09 -2.00 46.78
CA PRO A 488 -0.35 -3.23 46.96
C PRO A 488 0.71 -3.33 45.84
N SER A 489 1.97 -3.48 46.25
CA SER A 489 3.06 -3.89 45.36
C SER A 489 2.77 -5.29 44.82
N ALA A 490 2.40 -5.40 43.55
CA ALA A 490 2.35 -6.67 42.85
C ALA A 490 3.76 -6.99 42.30
N ASN A 491 4.41 -7.97 42.93
CA ASN A 491 5.55 -8.69 42.37
C ASN A 491 5.10 -9.34 41.04
N VAL A 492 5.71 -8.93 39.94
CA VAL A 492 5.68 -9.69 38.68
C VAL A 492 6.79 -10.74 38.74
N PRO A 493 6.51 -12.04 38.64
CA PRO A 493 7.56 -13.05 38.49
C PRO A 493 8.14 -12.97 37.07
N SER A 494 9.47 -12.93 36.98
CA SER A 494 10.22 -13.10 35.74
C SER A 494 9.99 -14.49 35.16
N PRO A 495 9.89 -14.66 33.82
CA PRO A 495 9.87 -15.98 33.22
C PRO A 495 11.28 -16.62 33.26
N ASP A 496 11.36 -17.81 33.84
CA ASP A 496 12.52 -18.69 33.83
C ASP A 496 12.87 -19.11 32.41
N VAL A 497 14.08 -18.73 31.97
CA VAL A 497 14.73 -19.28 30.77
C VAL A 497 15.58 -20.49 31.20
N PRO A 498 15.35 -21.71 30.68
CA PRO A 498 16.22 -22.84 31.00
C PRO A 498 17.58 -22.67 30.32
N SER A 499 18.64 -22.70 31.13
CA SER A 499 20.03 -22.71 30.67
C SER A 499 20.35 -24.02 29.96
N ALA A 500 20.62 -23.96 28.66
CA ALA A 500 21.27 -25.04 27.93
C ALA A 500 22.80 -24.88 28.03
N ASP A 501 23.45 -25.83 28.68
CA ASP A 501 24.90 -26.01 28.65
C ASP A 501 25.37 -26.29 27.22
N VAL A 502 26.20 -25.40 26.67
CA VAL A 502 26.95 -25.62 25.43
C VAL A 502 28.40 -25.94 25.78
N PRO A 503 28.96 -27.11 25.38
CA PRO A 503 30.35 -27.44 25.64
C PRO A 503 31.28 -26.59 24.77
N SER A 504 32.36 -26.09 25.40
CA SER A 504 33.42 -25.31 24.76
C SER A 504 34.14 -26.13 23.69
N ALA A 505 34.05 -25.71 22.43
CA ALA A 505 34.94 -26.15 21.37
C ALA A 505 35.99 -25.05 21.10
N ASP A 506 37.26 -25.38 21.34
CA ASP A 506 38.42 -24.60 20.93
C ASP A 506 38.44 -24.45 19.40
N VAL A 507 38.38 -23.20 18.92
CA VAL A 507 38.64 -22.85 17.52
C VAL A 507 39.87 -21.93 17.47
N PRO A 508 40.94 -22.29 16.73
CA PRO A 508 42.19 -21.53 16.71
C PRO A 508 42.08 -20.23 15.92
N SER A 509 42.77 -19.19 16.41
CA SER A 509 42.86 -17.88 15.77
C SER A 509 43.52 -17.93 14.38
N PRO A 510 42.94 -17.34 13.32
CA PRO A 510 43.65 -17.15 12.07
C PRO A 510 44.61 -15.95 12.19
N THR A 511 45.91 -16.23 12.13
CA THR A 511 46.96 -15.23 11.88
C THR A 511 46.83 -14.71 10.44
N LEU A 512 46.53 -13.42 10.29
CA LEU A 512 46.64 -12.71 9.01
C LEU A 512 48.12 -12.45 8.67
N PRO A 513 48.57 -12.68 7.42
CA PRO A 513 49.90 -12.25 6.98
C PRO A 513 49.94 -10.73 6.78
N SER A 514 51.00 -10.08 7.26
CA SER A 514 51.28 -8.66 7.04
C SER A 514 51.50 -8.36 5.55
N PRO A 515 50.90 -7.31 4.97
CA PRO A 515 51.25 -6.86 3.64
C PRO A 515 52.47 -5.94 3.74
N ASN A 516 53.64 -6.46 3.36
CA ASN A 516 54.84 -5.66 3.14
C ASN A 516 55.23 -5.81 1.66
N VAL A 517 54.61 -5.01 0.79
CA VAL A 517 55.03 -4.84 -0.62
C VAL A 517 54.90 -3.34 -0.97
N PRO A 518 55.95 -2.70 -1.51
CA PRO A 518 55.96 -1.27 -1.78
C PRO A 518 55.13 -0.90 -3.02
N SER A 519 54.39 0.21 -2.95
CA SER A 519 53.65 0.79 -4.08
C SER A 519 54.56 1.20 -5.23
N PRO A 520 54.26 0.85 -6.50
CA PRO A 520 54.86 1.53 -7.63
C PRO A 520 54.17 2.88 -7.85
N ALA A 521 54.96 3.95 -7.92
CA ALA A 521 54.47 5.28 -8.28
C ALA A 521 53.99 5.30 -9.75
N LEU A 522 52.72 5.64 -9.96
CA LEU A 522 52.18 5.93 -11.28
C LEU A 522 52.48 7.41 -11.65
N PRO A 523 52.86 7.71 -12.91
CA PRO A 523 53.16 9.06 -13.34
C PRO A 523 51.89 9.89 -13.53
N SER A 524 51.94 11.16 -13.12
CA SER A 524 50.87 12.14 -13.34
C SER A 524 50.61 12.36 -14.84
N PRO A 525 49.35 12.35 -15.32
CA PRO A 525 49.05 12.72 -16.69
C PRO A 525 49.11 14.25 -16.86
N ALA A 526 49.93 14.71 -17.80
CA ALA A 526 49.95 16.08 -18.27
C ALA A 526 48.69 16.37 -19.10
N LEU A 527 48.00 17.47 -18.78
CA LEU A 527 46.89 18.01 -19.56
C LEU A 527 47.40 18.61 -20.88
N PRO A 528 46.81 18.30 -22.06
CA PRO A 528 47.09 19.05 -23.28
C PRO A 528 46.24 20.33 -23.35
N SER A 529 46.87 21.40 -23.85
CA SER A 529 46.31 22.74 -24.07
C SER A 529 45.25 22.78 -25.20
N PRO A 530 44.33 23.76 -25.18
CA PRO A 530 43.22 23.84 -26.13
C PRO A 530 43.63 24.59 -27.41
N GLU A 531 43.77 23.88 -28.52
CA GLU A 531 43.75 24.49 -29.86
C GLU A 531 43.38 23.43 -30.91
N ALA A 532 42.16 23.53 -31.46
CA ALA A 532 41.78 23.25 -32.85
C ALA A 532 40.29 22.89 -32.94
N ALA A 533 39.43 23.91 -32.99
CA ALA A 533 38.13 23.81 -33.61
C ALA A 533 38.22 24.43 -35.01
N ARG A 534 38.14 23.60 -36.05
CA ARG A 534 37.66 23.95 -37.40
C ARG A 534 37.02 22.73 -38.02
#